data_AF-A0A101MGZ3-F1
#
_entry.id   AF-A0A101MGZ3-F1
#
_cell.length_a   1.000
_cell.length_b   1.000
_cell.length_c   1.000
_cell.angle_alpha   90.00
_cell.angle_beta   90.00
_cell.angle_gamma   90.00
#
_symmetry.space_group_name_H-M   'P 1'
#
loop_
_entity.id
_entity.type
_entity.pdbx_description
1 polymer ?
#
loop_
_entity_poly.entity_id
_entity_poly.type
_entity_poly.pdbx_seq_one_letter_code
_entity_poly.pdbx_strand_id
1 'polypeptide(L)'
;MHIHNGETFFIKYDVPRCEWKNQQFLFDRIRASAASIRIPEIYAVFGADRLYLIMEFIQTDHIASDTQRARAISDFVSIEVPPDIAPGPVGGGRIHMRIFWDDEISDVDYPSIQDLEGHLNRVSIPKL
;
A
#
# COMPACT_ATOMS: atom_id res chain seq x y z
N MET A 1 11.77 -6.09 14.67
CA MET A 1 12.79 -7.05 14.20
C MET A 1 12.73 -8.25 15.11
N HIS A 2 12.46 -9.43 14.57
CA HIS A 2 12.41 -10.69 15.31
C HIS A 2 13.43 -11.65 14.72
N ILE A 3 14.15 -12.37 15.57
CA ILE A 3 15.14 -13.36 15.14
C ILE A 3 14.62 -14.73 15.56
N HIS A 4 14.53 -15.66 14.61
CA HIS A 4 14.16 -17.05 14.86
C HIS A 4 15.09 -17.97 14.06
N ASN A 5 15.73 -18.92 14.73
CA ASN A 5 16.73 -19.83 14.13
C ASN A 5 17.87 -19.12 13.35
N GLY A 6 18.24 -17.91 13.76
CA GLY A 6 19.27 -17.11 13.09
C GLY A 6 18.78 -16.28 11.89
N GLU A 7 17.53 -16.45 11.48
CA GLU A 7 16.90 -15.64 10.44
C GLU A 7 16.15 -14.44 11.04
N THR A 8 16.14 -13.32 10.32
CA THR A 8 15.53 -12.07 10.80
C THR A 8 14.26 -11.75 10.01
N PHE A 9 13.19 -11.44 10.73
CA PHE A 9 11.87 -11.16 10.20
C PHE A 9 11.31 -9.85 10.76
N PHE A 10 10.42 -9.24 9.98
CA PHE A 10 9.54 -8.20 10.48
C PHE A 10 8.16 -8.81 10.75
N ILE A 11 7.58 -8.49 11.90
CA ILE A 11 6.22 -8.88 12.24
C ILE A 11 5.40 -7.61 12.32
N LYS A 12 4.44 -7.46 11.41
CA LYS A 12 3.45 -6.41 11.46
C LYS A 12 2.22 -6.93 12.18
N TYR A 13 1.64 -6.11 13.06
CA TYR A 13 0.46 -6.44 13.84
C TYR A 13 -0.68 -5.47 13.53
N ASP A 14 -1.90 -5.84 13.90
CA ASP A 14 -3.12 -5.04 13.71
C ASP A 14 -3.36 -4.62 12.24
N VAL A 15 -3.05 -5.52 11.30
CA VAL A 15 -3.13 -5.22 9.87
C VAL A 15 -4.54 -5.50 9.35
N PRO A 16 -5.23 -4.52 8.73
CA PRO A 16 -6.47 -4.76 8.02
C PRO A 16 -6.26 -5.70 6.82
N ARG A 17 -7.26 -6.53 6.51
CA ARG A 17 -7.20 -7.47 5.38
C ARG A 17 -6.93 -6.78 4.03
N CYS A 18 -7.44 -5.56 3.84
CA CYS A 18 -7.23 -4.78 2.63
C CYS A 18 -5.76 -4.36 2.47
N GLU A 19 -5.08 -4.01 3.57
CA GLU A 19 -3.67 -3.62 3.55
C GLU A 19 -2.76 -4.80 3.17
N TRP A 20 -3.00 -5.99 3.75
CA TRP A 20 -2.30 -7.21 3.33
C TRP A 20 -2.44 -7.46 1.82
N LYS A 21 -3.67 -7.41 1.29
CA LYS A 21 -3.92 -7.65 -0.13
C LYS A 21 -3.27 -6.60 -1.03
N ASN A 22 -3.25 -5.33 -0.62
CA ASN A 22 -2.54 -4.27 -1.35
C ASN A 22 -1.04 -4.57 -1.43
N GLN A 23 -0.42 -4.93 -0.31
CA GLN A 23 1.00 -5.22 -0.27
C GLN A 23 1.36 -6.45 -1.09
N GLN A 24 0.55 -7.52 -1.02
CA GLN A 24 0.74 -8.71 -1.84
C GLN A 24 0.64 -8.39 -3.34
N PHE A 25 -0.39 -7.64 -3.74
CA PHE A 25 -0.57 -7.22 -5.13
C PHE A 25 0.65 -6.44 -5.65
N LEU A 26 1.12 -5.46 -4.88
CA LEU A 26 2.30 -4.68 -5.28
C LEU A 26 3.56 -5.54 -5.35
N PHE A 27 3.78 -6.43 -4.38
CA PHE A 27 4.89 -7.36 -4.40
C PHE A 27 4.91 -8.21 -5.67
N ASP A 28 3.77 -8.81 -6.03
CA ASP A 28 3.66 -9.67 -7.21
C ASP A 28 3.95 -8.91 -8.51
N ARG A 29 3.44 -7.67 -8.62
CA ARG A 29 3.68 -6.81 -9.79
C ARG A 29 5.14 -6.37 -9.90
N ILE A 30 5.73 -5.93 -8.81
CA ILE A 30 7.10 -5.42 -8.77
C ILE A 30 8.09 -6.55 -9.03
N ARG A 31 7.90 -7.72 -8.41
CA ARG A 31 8.73 -8.92 -8.63
C ARG A 31 8.73 -9.39 -10.09
N ALA A 32 7.63 -9.20 -10.80
CA ALA A 32 7.50 -9.55 -12.22
C ALA A 32 8.05 -8.47 -13.18
N SER A 33 8.56 -7.35 -12.66
CA SER A 33 9.00 -6.18 -13.42
C SER A 33 10.48 -5.86 -13.22
N ALA A 34 11.00 -4.90 -13.98
CA ALA A 34 12.33 -4.33 -13.78
C ALA A 34 12.32 -3.08 -12.87
N ALA A 35 11.30 -2.91 -12.02
CA ALA A 35 11.15 -1.75 -11.17
C ALA A 35 12.32 -1.62 -10.17
N SER A 36 12.72 -0.38 -9.88
CA SER A 36 13.80 -0.05 -8.95
C SER A 36 13.40 -0.10 -7.47
N ILE A 37 12.10 -0.30 -7.20
CA ILE A 37 11.54 -0.42 -5.86
C ILE A 37 11.52 -1.87 -5.38
N ARG A 38 11.62 -2.05 -4.06
CA ARG A 38 11.50 -3.34 -3.40
C ARG A 38 10.38 -3.29 -2.38
N ILE A 39 9.51 -4.30 -2.43
CA ILE A 39 8.49 -4.55 -1.43
C ILE A 39 8.91 -5.78 -0.63
N PRO A 40 8.82 -5.77 0.71
CA PRO A 40 9.15 -6.96 1.49
C PRO A 40 8.15 -8.08 1.22
N GLU A 41 8.67 -9.29 0.98
CA GLU A 41 7.86 -10.50 0.80
C GLU A 41 7.12 -10.87 2.09
N ILE A 42 5.87 -11.30 1.97
CA ILE A 42 5.07 -11.79 3.08
C ILE A 42 5.17 -13.31 3.11
N TYR A 43 5.73 -13.87 4.19
CA TYR A 43 5.92 -15.31 4.35
C TYR A 43 4.69 -15.99 4.96
N ALA A 44 3.99 -15.32 5.88
CA ALA A 44 2.83 -15.87 6.55
C ALA A 44 1.86 -14.79 7.01
N VAL A 45 0.57 -15.14 7.05
CA VAL A 45 -0.52 -14.30 7.54
C VAL A 45 -1.38 -15.12 8.50
N PHE A 46 -1.69 -14.55 9.66
CA PHE A 46 -2.53 -15.20 10.67
C PHE A 46 -3.41 -14.17 11.41
N GLY A 47 -4.54 -14.62 11.94
CA GLY A 47 -5.56 -13.77 12.57
C GLY A 47 -6.90 -13.81 11.83
N ALA A 48 -7.97 -13.39 12.51
CA ALA A 48 -9.33 -13.38 11.97
C ALA A 48 -9.72 -11.98 11.46
N ASP A 49 -9.87 -11.03 12.39
CA ASP A 49 -10.31 -9.66 12.11
C ASP A 49 -9.12 -8.71 11.91
N ARG A 50 -8.10 -8.84 12.77
CA ARG A 50 -6.84 -8.11 12.70
C ARG A 50 -5.71 -9.09 12.45
N LEU A 51 -4.95 -8.84 11.39
CA LEU A 51 -3.95 -9.77 10.90
C LEU A 51 -2.58 -9.46 11.47
N TYR A 52 -1.80 -10.51 11.63
CA TYR A 52 -0.37 -10.49 11.84
C TYR A 52 0.29 -10.98 10.56
N LEU A 53 1.30 -10.24 10.09
CA LEU A 53 2.06 -10.57 8.88
C LEU A 53 3.50 -10.84 9.30
N ILE A 54 4.01 -12.04 9.00
CA ILE A 54 5.46 -12.31 9.02
C ILE A 54 5.97 -11.99 7.63
N MET A 55 6.96 -11.12 7.56
CA MET A 55 7.48 -10.62 6.31
C MET A 55 8.99 -10.41 6.38
N GLU A 56 9.59 -10.29 5.20
CA GLU A 56 10.99 -9.97 5.02
C GLU A 56 11.38 -8.72 5.85
N PHE A 57 12.48 -8.82 6.59
CA PHE A 57 13.09 -7.66 7.22
C PHE A 57 14.06 -7.01 6.24
N ILE A 58 13.67 -5.87 5.67
CA ILE A 58 14.56 -5.07 4.81
C ILE A 58 15.41 -4.16 5.71
N GLN A 59 16.72 -4.40 5.71
CA GLN A 59 17.67 -3.49 6.31
C GLN A 59 18.14 -2.48 5.27
N THR A 60 17.95 -1.20 5.59
CA THR A 60 18.44 -0.07 4.76
C THR A 60 19.66 0.55 5.43
N ASP A 61 20.72 0.77 4.67
CA ASP A 61 21.98 1.38 5.12
C ASP A 61 22.15 2.84 4.66
N HIS A 62 21.25 3.33 3.82
CA HIS A 62 21.27 4.70 3.31
C HIS A 62 19.86 5.24 3.06
N ILE A 63 19.77 6.57 2.95
CA ILE A 63 18.57 7.27 2.51
C ILE A 63 18.66 7.45 0.99
N ALA A 64 17.58 7.16 0.28
CA ALA A 64 17.51 7.34 -1.16
C ALA A 64 17.68 8.81 -1.56
N SER A 65 18.50 9.06 -2.59
CA SER A 65 18.63 10.38 -3.24
C SER A 65 17.33 10.81 -3.92
N ASP A 66 17.18 12.10 -4.24
CA ASP A 66 16.03 12.61 -4.99
C ASP A 66 15.82 11.90 -6.32
N THR A 67 16.90 11.60 -7.04
CA THR A 67 16.84 10.86 -8.30
C THR A 67 16.30 9.45 -8.11
N GLN A 68 16.73 8.75 -7.04
CA GLN A 68 16.20 7.42 -6.71
C GLN A 68 14.74 7.49 -6.30
N ARG A 69 14.35 8.48 -5.49
CA ARG A 69 12.95 8.72 -5.09
C ARG A 69 12.05 9.00 -6.28
N ALA A 70 12.48 9.87 -7.19
CA ALA A 70 11.73 10.19 -8.41
C ALA A 70 11.55 8.96 -9.30
N ARG A 71 12.61 8.16 -9.50
CA ARG A 71 12.52 6.88 -10.25
C ARG A 71 11.57 5.90 -9.56
N ALA A 72 11.66 5.75 -8.25
CA ALA A 72 10.77 4.88 -7.49
C ALA A 72 9.30 5.28 -7.62
N ILE A 73 9.00 6.58 -7.59
CA ILE A 73 7.64 7.10 -7.82
C ILE A 73 7.19 6.81 -9.25
N SER A 74 8.05 7.07 -10.25
CA SER A 74 7.75 6.77 -11.66
C SER A 74 7.44 5.29 -11.89
N ASP A 75 8.24 4.40 -11.29
CA ASP A 75 8.00 2.96 -11.38
C ASP A 75 6.67 2.60 -10.70
N PHE A 76 6.39 3.16 -9.53
CA PHE A 76 5.15 2.91 -8.79
C PHE A 76 3.90 3.33 -9.56
N VAL A 77 3.88 4.52 -10.17
CA VAL A 77 2.73 4.99 -10.95
C VAL A 77 2.55 4.26 -12.28
N SER A 78 3.58 3.55 -12.75
CA SER A 78 3.52 2.73 -13.95
C SER A 78 2.87 1.35 -13.73
N ILE A 79 2.62 0.96 -12.48
CA ILE A 79 2.01 -0.32 -12.14
C ILE A 79 0.55 -0.31 -12.61
N GLU A 80 0.25 -1.20 -13.55
CA GLU A 80 -1.12 -1.37 -14.04
C GLU A 80 -2.04 -1.93 -12.95
N VAL A 81 -3.10 -1.19 -12.68
CA VAL A 81 -4.20 -1.60 -11.82
C VAL A 81 -5.06 -2.64 -12.57
N PRO A 82 -5.56 -3.70 -11.92
CA PRO A 82 -6.47 -4.65 -12.57
C PRO A 82 -7.65 -3.95 -13.26
N PRO A 83 -8.06 -4.39 -14.46
CA PRO A 83 -9.24 -3.83 -15.11
C PRO A 83 -10.48 -4.04 -14.24
N ASP A 84 -11.43 -3.13 -14.37
CA ASP A 84 -12.77 -3.21 -13.74
C ASP A 84 -12.80 -3.17 -12.20
N ILE A 85 -11.73 -2.70 -11.56
CA ILE A 85 -11.78 -2.42 -10.11
C ILE A 85 -12.13 -0.96 -9.85
N ALA A 86 -13.07 -0.76 -8.92
CA ALA A 86 -13.39 0.55 -8.39
C ALA A 86 -12.17 1.14 -7.66
N PRO A 87 -12.03 2.49 -7.62
CA PRO A 87 -10.98 3.14 -6.84
C PRO A 87 -11.01 2.71 -5.38
N GLY A 88 -9.84 2.34 -4.86
CA GLY A 88 -9.66 1.97 -3.46
C GLY A 88 -8.69 0.81 -3.26
N PRO A 89 -8.70 0.18 -2.07
CA PRO A 89 -7.86 -0.97 -1.79
C PRO A 89 -8.19 -2.15 -2.71
N VAL A 90 -7.16 -2.85 -3.20
CA VAL A 90 -7.28 -4.10 -3.97
C VAL A 90 -8.09 -5.15 -3.21
N GLY A 91 -8.04 -5.11 -1.88
CA GLY A 91 -8.83 -5.99 -1.03
C GLY A 91 -10.32 -5.66 -0.92
N GLY A 92 -10.77 -4.58 -1.56
CA GLY A 92 -12.08 -3.97 -1.38
C GLY A 92 -12.17 -3.12 -0.11
N GLY A 93 -13.28 -2.36 -0.02
CA GLY A 93 -13.57 -1.45 1.08
C GLY A 93 -13.32 0.01 0.71
N ARG A 94 -13.60 0.90 1.67
CA ARG A 94 -13.51 2.34 1.53
C ARG A 94 -12.06 2.80 1.40
N ILE A 95 -11.83 3.96 0.81
CA ILE A 95 -10.47 4.48 0.59
C ILE A 95 -9.92 4.97 1.91
N HIS A 96 -8.74 4.47 2.29
CA HIS A 96 -8.01 4.94 3.47
C HIS A 96 -6.95 5.96 3.06
N MET A 97 -7.21 7.24 3.26
CA MET A 97 -6.28 8.35 2.99
C MET A 97 -6.53 9.52 3.93
N ARG A 98 -5.45 10.17 4.37
CA ARG A 98 -5.47 11.33 5.28
C ARG A 98 -6.26 12.55 4.78
N ILE A 99 -6.61 12.59 3.50
CA ILE A 99 -7.45 13.63 2.90
C ILE A 99 -8.94 13.49 3.29
N PHE A 100 -9.36 12.29 3.68
CA PHE A 100 -10.68 12.05 4.23
C PHE A 100 -10.61 12.31 5.73
N TRP A 101 -11.17 13.44 6.18
CA TRP A 101 -11.07 13.91 7.56
C TRP A 101 -11.63 12.91 8.59
N ASP A 102 -11.41 13.20 9.87
CA ASP A 102 -11.84 12.42 11.04
C ASP A 102 -11.19 11.03 11.19
N ASP A 103 -11.51 10.09 10.31
CA ASP A 103 -11.11 8.68 10.43
C ASP A 103 -10.12 8.23 9.34
N GLU A 104 -9.66 9.15 8.48
CA GLU A 104 -8.79 8.85 7.33
C GLU A 104 -9.42 7.83 6.35
N ILE A 105 -10.76 7.71 6.37
CA ILE A 105 -11.54 6.77 5.57
C ILE A 105 -12.61 7.53 4.81
N SER A 106 -12.77 7.26 3.52
CA SER A 106 -13.86 7.85 2.74
C SER A 106 -15.22 7.45 3.30
N ASP A 107 -16.18 8.38 3.34
CA ASP A 107 -17.54 8.07 3.80
C ASP A 107 -18.28 7.14 2.85
N VAL A 108 -17.92 7.19 1.57
CA VAL A 108 -18.57 6.47 0.47
C VAL A 108 -17.56 5.63 -0.31
N ASP A 109 -18.08 4.59 -0.98
CA ASP A 109 -17.37 3.92 -2.06
C ASP A 109 -17.51 4.74 -3.35
N TYR A 110 -16.48 4.73 -4.18
CA TYR A 110 -16.49 5.43 -5.46
C TYR A 110 -16.67 4.42 -6.59
N PRO A 111 -17.73 4.50 -7.40
CA PRO A 111 -17.93 3.56 -8.51
C PRO A 111 -16.89 3.71 -9.63
N SER A 112 -16.35 4.92 -9.81
CA SER A 112 -15.40 5.25 -10.87
C SER A 112 -14.34 6.24 -10.42
N ILE A 113 -13.24 6.32 -11.17
CA ILE A 113 -12.19 7.34 -10.97
C ILE A 113 -12.79 8.75 -11.09
N GLN A 114 -13.73 8.96 -12.01
CA GLN A 114 -14.37 10.26 -12.23
C GLN A 114 -15.17 10.72 -11.01
N ASP A 115 -15.83 9.80 -10.31
CA ASP A 115 -16.55 10.12 -9.07
C ASP A 115 -15.58 10.55 -7.96
N LEU A 116 -14.45 9.85 -7.83
CA LEU A 116 -13.41 10.18 -6.87
C LEU A 116 -12.79 11.55 -7.20
N GLU A 117 -12.38 11.78 -8.44
CA GLU A 117 -11.83 13.05 -8.90
C GLU A 117 -12.83 14.20 -8.68
N GLY A 118 -14.11 13.98 -9.01
CA GLY A 118 -15.17 14.96 -8.81
C GLY A 118 -15.37 15.32 -7.35
N HIS A 119 -15.25 14.35 -6.44
CA HIS A 119 -15.28 14.60 -5.00
C HIS A 119 -14.05 15.40 -4.56
N LEU A 120 -12.84 14.92 -4.87
CA LEU A 120 -11.59 15.54 -4.42
C LEU A 120 -11.45 17.00 -4.89
N ASN A 121 -11.89 17.30 -6.11
CA ASN A 121 -11.88 18.65 -6.65
C ASN A 121 -12.89 19.60 -5.98
N ARG A 122 -13.91 19.07 -5.29
CA ARG A 122 -14.89 19.86 -4.51
C ARG A 122 -14.48 20.07 -3.06
N VAL A 123 -13.60 19.22 -2.54
CA VAL A 123 -13.04 19.37 -1.19
C VAL A 123 -12.01 20.49 -1.24
N SER A 124 -12.36 21.62 -0.66
CA SER A 124 -11.39 22.70 -0.42
C SER A 124 -10.36 22.22 0.59
N ILE A 125 -9.15 21.90 0.12
CA ILE A 125 -8.01 21.65 1.01
C ILE A 125 -7.72 22.96 1.75
N PRO A 126 -7.80 23.02 3.09
CA PRO A 126 -7.32 24.18 3.83
C PRO A 126 -5.86 24.39 3.46
N LYS A 127 -5.49 25.62 3.07
CA LYS A 127 -4.10 25.95 2.73
C LYS A 127 -3.20 25.53 3.90
N LEU A 128 -2.20 24.69 3.60
CA LEU A 128 -1.06 24.40 4.49
C LEU A 128 -0.30 25.69 4.81
#